data_AF-A0A350WRE8-F1
#
_entry.id   AF-A0A350WRE8-F1
#
_cell.length_a   1.000
_cell.length_b   1.000
_cell.length_c   1.000
_cell.angle_alpha   90.00
_cell.angle_beta   90.00
_cell.angle_gamma   90.00
#
_symmetry.space_group_name_H-M   'P 1'
#
loop_
_entity.id
_entity.type
_entity.pdbx_description
1 polymer ?
#
loop_
_entity_poly.entity_id
_entity_poly.type
_entity_poly.pdbx_seq_one_letter_code
_entity_poly.pdbx_strand_id
1 'polypeptide(L)'
;PRTLLSSPTRPPSNLIMLPPPPPWLYDDDAFKTLAFEAPLAELKNRLAADSRYFEKMIQTHLLDNVHRTVIRLTPDVELAQRLEAEERLRLDSARQTMSEDDIRKHIENTEKLKIRQETPDNPEDVAKLPVLDLEDLDKQIRTIPIEEIQVQDSKVLYHDIFTNGIVYLDLAFDMRAMPQELLPLTEVFARALFEVGTETEDYVKLSQRIGKSTGGIYGSSVTATTQGPRESHAYLTIRGKSTMSQANEMLSILRDVLLTVKFDNKERLKQIVMEEKAGLESGLAPAGHRFANMRLRSQFGGTGYINDQTKGIGYLFALRELATEIDKKWANVLKKLETIRETLINSKTLLCNVTLDATNWKTFQPHLENFIFAMPVKDVQLSPFNFTPATQKEGLAIPAQVNYVAKGANLYDHGYELDGSSSVVVGYLGMTHLWEKIRVQGGAYGAFAQFDDTTGVFTFLSYRDPNVDNTIASYDSSAAFLKGLDASRLNDNELKKSIISAIGDLDSYQMPDAKGYTSMMRYITGRTDEIRQKYRDQVLSTNGEDFIAFGEALERVAQSDAVVVLGAQSALEGSKVGLKVTKVA
;
A
#
# COMPACT_ATOMS: atom_id res chain seq x y z
N PRO A 1 -11.80 10.05 3.19
CA PRO A 1 -12.32 10.51 1.87
C PRO A 1 -11.27 10.58 0.74
N ARG A 2 -9.99 10.93 1.03
CA ARG A 2 -8.91 10.98 0.02
C ARG A 2 -8.39 9.60 -0.45
N THR A 3 -8.76 8.50 0.21
CA THR A 3 -8.26 7.14 -0.07
C THR A 3 -9.09 6.35 -1.07
N LEU A 4 -10.31 6.79 -1.43
CA LEU A 4 -11.18 6.05 -2.36
C LEU A 4 -11.04 6.47 -3.83
N LEU A 5 -10.40 7.60 -4.10
CA LEU A 5 -10.24 8.19 -5.45
C LEU A 5 -8.82 8.07 -6.02
N SER A 6 -7.87 7.49 -5.29
CA SER A 6 -6.44 7.50 -5.64
C SER A 6 -5.83 6.11 -5.86
N SER A 7 -6.65 5.09 -6.20
CA SER A 7 -6.09 3.83 -6.68
C SER A 7 -5.63 4.06 -8.13
N PRO A 8 -4.30 4.02 -8.43
CA PRO A 8 -3.77 4.29 -9.76
C PRO A 8 -4.17 3.25 -10.81
N THR A 9 -4.87 2.19 -10.39
CA THR A 9 -5.34 1.07 -11.23
C THR A 9 -6.84 1.12 -11.50
N ARG A 10 -7.61 2.05 -10.93
CA ARG A 10 -9.04 2.17 -11.28
C ARG A 10 -9.20 2.80 -12.66
N PRO A 11 -9.87 2.12 -13.61
CA PRO A 11 -10.11 2.70 -14.92
C PRO A 11 -11.00 3.95 -14.79
N PRO A 12 -10.78 5.00 -15.60
CA PRO A 12 -11.58 6.21 -15.58
C PRO A 12 -13.10 5.96 -15.71
N SER A 13 -13.50 4.88 -16.38
CA SER A 13 -14.90 4.45 -16.49
C SER A 13 -15.58 4.19 -15.14
N ASN A 14 -14.87 3.64 -14.16
CA ASN A 14 -15.41 3.42 -12.82
C ASN A 14 -15.65 4.74 -12.07
N LEU A 15 -14.82 5.76 -12.32
CA LEU A 15 -14.99 7.09 -11.72
C LEU A 15 -16.15 7.87 -12.32
N ILE A 16 -16.49 7.61 -13.59
CA ILE A 16 -17.67 8.16 -14.26
C ILE A 16 -18.96 7.51 -13.71
N MET A 17 -18.91 6.21 -13.39
CA MET A 17 -20.08 5.46 -12.91
C MET A 17 -20.33 5.59 -11.39
N LEU A 18 -19.29 5.76 -10.57
CA LEU A 18 -19.35 5.72 -9.09
C LEU A 18 -19.30 7.08 -8.31
N PRO A 19 -19.62 8.28 -8.86
CA PRO A 19 -19.84 9.45 -8.00
C PRO A 19 -20.95 9.18 -6.93
N PRO A 20 -21.12 10.03 -5.90
CA PRO A 20 -22.22 9.88 -4.92
C PRO A 20 -23.54 9.64 -5.65
N PRO A 21 -24.48 8.86 -5.06
CA PRO A 21 -25.54 8.14 -5.77
C PRO A 21 -26.00 8.99 -6.95
N PRO A 22 -25.63 8.60 -8.19
CA PRO A 22 -25.68 9.51 -9.32
C PRO A 22 -27.09 10.10 -9.37
N PRO A 23 -27.27 11.36 -9.79
CA PRO A 23 -28.60 11.97 -9.90
C PRO A 23 -29.64 11.01 -10.52
N TRP A 24 -29.17 10.15 -11.42
CA TRP A 24 -29.87 9.01 -11.97
C TRP A 24 -30.61 8.08 -10.98
N LEU A 25 -30.02 7.73 -9.82
CA LEU A 25 -30.66 6.89 -8.79
C LEU A 25 -31.86 7.59 -8.12
N TYR A 26 -32.00 8.89 -8.32
CA TYR A 26 -33.09 9.71 -7.82
C TYR A 26 -33.88 10.36 -8.97
N ASP A 27 -33.89 9.73 -10.15
CA ASP A 27 -34.61 10.17 -11.35
C ASP A 27 -34.21 11.57 -11.89
N ASP A 28 -32.99 12.03 -11.61
CA ASP A 28 -32.40 13.28 -12.16
C ASP A 28 -31.34 12.97 -13.23
N ASP A 29 -30.88 13.99 -13.96
CA ASP A 29 -29.97 13.86 -15.10
C ASP A 29 -28.59 13.30 -14.71
N ALA A 30 -28.28 12.10 -15.24
CA ALA A 30 -27.02 11.39 -15.03
C ALA A 30 -25.78 12.17 -15.50
N PHE A 31 -25.92 13.11 -16.44
CA PHE A 31 -24.80 13.84 -17.04
C PHE A 31 -24.46 15.15 -16.32
N LYS A 32 -25.33 15.63 -15.45
CA LYS A 32 -25.22 16.93 -14.78
C LYS A 32 -23.94 17.12 -13.97
N THR A 33 -23.43 16.04 -13.37
CA THR A 33 -22.18 16.07 -12.59
C THR A 33 -20.93 15.94 -13.45
N LEU A 34 -21.05 15.50 -14.70
CA LEU A 34 -19.96 15.42 -15.68
C LEU A 34 -19.71 16.78 -16.37
N ALA A 35 -20.78 17.54 -16.62
CA ALA A 35 -20.72 18.85 -17.26
C ALA A 35 -20.40 19.99 -16.26
N PHE A 36 -19.24 19.93 -15.60
CA PHE A 36 -18.90 20.82 -14.47
C PHE A 36 -18.47 22.25 -14.87
N GLU A 37 -18.08 22.50 -16.12
CA GLU A 37 -17.51 23.79 -16.53
C GLU A 37 -18.49 24.96 -16.37
N ALA A 38 -19.71 24.82 -16.88
CA ALA A 38 -20.72 25.89 -16.80
C ALA A 38 -21.17 26.16 -15.34
N PRO A 39 -21.51 25.14 -14.52
CA PRO A 39 -21.78 25.36 -13.10
C PRO A 39 -20.62 26.02 -12.34
N LEU A 40 -19.37 25.67 -12.65
CA LEU A 40 -18.21 26.27 -12.01
C LEU A 40 -17.99 27.72 -12.43
N ALA A 41 -18.20 28.04 -13.71
CA ALA A 41 -18.17 29.42 -14.20
C ALA A 41 -19.27 30.27 -13.56
N GLU A 42 -20.49 29.73 -13.43
CA GLU A 42 -21.58 30.40 -12.75
C GLU A 42 -21.25 30.65 -11.27
N LEU A 43 -20.70 29.66 -10.56
CA LEU A 43 -20.26 29.83 -9.18
C LEU A 43 -19.23 30.96 -9.05
N LYS A 44 -18.24 31.03 -9.96
CA LYS A 44 -17.25 32.12 -9.98
C LYS A 44 -17.91 33.49 -10.15
N ASN A 45 -18.90 33.60 -11.03
CA ASN A 45 -19.64 34.85 -11.24
C ASN A 45 -20.43 35.26 -9.99
N ARG A 46 -21.08 34.31 -9.31
CA ARG A 46 -21.80 34.57 -8.06
C ARG A 46 -20.87 35.05 -6.94
N LEU A 47 -19.69 34.46 -6.82
CA LEU A 47 -18.67 34.89 -5.86
C LEU A 47 -18.12 36.29 -6.16
N ALA A 48 -17.95 36.62 -7.44
CA ALA A 48 -17.52 37.95 -7.85
C ALA A 48 -18.60 39.02 -7.57
N ALA A 49 -19.88 38.67 -7.68
CA ALA A 49 -21.00 39.56 -7.41
C ALA A 49 -21.33 39.71 -5.91
N ASP A 50 -21.06 38.69 -5.11
CA ASP A 50 -21.36 38.67 -3.67
C ASP A 50 -20.21 38.06 -2.88
N SER A 51 -19.40 38.92 -2.25
CA SER A 51 -18.27 38.49 -1.43
C SER A 51 -18.70 37.73 -0.17
N ARG A 52 -20.00 37.68 0.16
CA ARG A 52 -20.55 36.92 1.31
C ARG A 52 -21.32 35.66 0.88
N TYR A 53 -21.17 35.22 -0.37
CA TYR A 53 -21.94 34.10 -0.91
C TYR A 53 -21.82 32.83 -0.06
N PHE A 54 -20.59 32.41 0.27
CA PHE A 54 -20.36 31.22 1.08
C PHE A 54 -20.77 31.42 2.54
N GLU A 55 -20.59 32.60 3.11
CA GLU A 55 -21.01 32.94 4.47
C GLU A 55 -22.51 32.83 4.63
N LYS A 56 -23.28 33.28 3.63
CA LYS A 56 -24.73 33.10 3.59
C LYS A 56 -25.11 31.62 3.50
N MET A 57 -24.42 30.83 2.67
CA MET A 57 -24.65 29.38 2.60
C MET A 57 -24.33 28.67 3.92
N ILE A 58 -23.23 29.03 4.60
CA ILE A 58 -22.87 28.50 5.92
C ILE A 58 -23.96 28.85 6.94
N GLN A 59 -24.41 30.11 6.94
CA GLN A 59 -25.48 30.56 7.81
C GLN A 59 -26.75 29.71 7.60
N THR A 60 -27.24 29.60 6.36
CA THR A 60 -28.48 28.89 6.05
C THR A 60 -28.39 27.38 6.24
N HIS A 61 -27.33 26.74 5.74
CA HIS A 61 -27.28 25.27 5.66
C HIS A 61 -26.60 24.61 6.87
N LEU A 62 -25.82 25.34 7.67
CA LEU A 62 -25.10 24.81 8.83
C LEU A 62 -25.50 25.46 10.16
N LEU A 63 -25.50 26.79 10.25
CA LEU A 63 -25.72 27.49 11.53
C LEU A 63 -27.20 27.52 11.93
N ASP A 64 -28.07 27.95 11.01
CA ASP A 64 -29.52 28.04 11.21
C ASP A 64 -30.24 26.71 10.99
N ASN A 65 -29.56 25.73 10.37
CA ASN A 65 -30.13 24.42 10.13
C ASN A 65 -30.22 23.61 11.43
N VAL A 66 -31.45 23.45 11.93
CA VAL A 66 -31.77 22.68 13.14
C VAL A 66 -31.77 21.17 12.91
N HIS A 67 -31.72 20.69 11.66
CA HIS A 67 -31.58 19.27 11.33
C HIS A 67 -30.14 18.79 11.57
N ARG A 68 -29.72 18.81 12.84
CA ARG A 68 -28.35 18.54 13.29
C ARG A 68 -28.35 17.55 14.45
N THR A 69 -27.52 16.53 14.35
CA THR A 69 -27.28 15.56 15.43
C THR A 69 -25.84 15.66 15.91
N VAL A 70 -25.63 15.72 17.23
CA VAL A 70 -24.30 15.67 17.85
C VAL A 70 -24.12 14.29 18.46
N ILE A 71 -23.16 13.52 17.95
CA ILE A 71 -22.86 12.16 18.43
C ILE A 71 -21.52 12.22 19.17
N ARG A 72 -21.49 11.72 20.41
CA ARG A 72 -20.27 11.52 21.20
C ARG A 72 -20.05 10.04 21.40
N LEU A 73 -18.97 9.51 20.83
CA LEU A 73 -18.52 8.13 21.04
C LEU A 73 -17.48 8.13 22.17
N THR A 74 -17.73 7.33 23.21
CA THR A 74 -16.83 7.18 24.36
C THR A 74 -16.27 5.76 24.35
N PRO A 75 -14.95 5.55 24.49
CA PRO A 75 -14.39 4.21 24.58
C PRO A 75 -14.89 3.51 25.85
N ASP A 76 -15.29 2.25 25.69
CA ASP A 76 -15.79 1.39 26.76
C ASP A 76 -15.02 0.06 26.71
N VAL A 77 -14.16 -0.16 27.71
CA VAL A 77 -13.27 -1.34 27.77
C VAL A 77 -14.04 -2.64 28.03
N GLU A 78 -15.27 -2.56 28.52
CA GLU A 78 -16.12 -3.72 28.83
C GLU A 78 -17.12 -4.04 27.71
N LEU A 79 -17.26 -3.16 26.70
CA LEU A 79 -18.24 -3.33 25.63
C LEU A 79 -18.06 -4.66 24.88
N ALA A 80 -16.82 -5.02 24.54
CA ALA A 80 -16.54 -6.27 23.81
C ALA A 80 -16.97 -7.50 24.62
N GLN A 81 -16.61 -7.56 25.92
CA GLN A 81 -17.00 -8.65 26.81
C GLN A 81 -18.52 -8.74 26.98
N ARG A 82 -19.20 -7.60 27.06
CA ARG A 82 -20.67 -7.54 27.16
C ARG A 82 -21.35 -8.08 25.91
N LEU A 83 -20.89 -7.67 24.72
CA LEU A 83 -21.42 -8.16 23.45
C LEU A 83 -21.22 -9.68 23.31
N GLU A 84 -20.06 -10.20 23.69
CA GLU A 84 -19.80 -11.65 23.69
C GLU A 84 -20.70 -12.40 24.68
N ALA A 85 -20.88 -11.86 25.89
CA ALA A 85 -21.79 -12.45 26.88
C ALA A 85 -23.25 -12.43 26.40
N GLU A 86 -23.71 -11.34 25.78
CA GLU A 86 -25.04 -11.24 25.18
C GLU A 86 -25.23 -12.26 24.04
N GLU A 87 -24.23 -12.44 23.18
CA GLU A 87 -24.25 -13.45 22.12
C GLU A 87 -24.30 -14.87 22.69
N ARG A 88 -23.45 -15.18 23.69
CA ARG A 88 -23.43 -16.48 24.38
C ARG A 88 -24.80 -16.80 24.97
N LEU A 89 -25.41 -15.85 25.69
CA LEU A 89 -26.73 -16.03 26.28
C LEU A 89 -27.81 -16.29 25.23
N ARG A 90 -27.76 -15.61 24.07
CA ARG A 90 -28.68 -15.86 22.95
C ARG A 90 -28.52 -17.27 22.39
N LEU A 91 -27.28 -17.73 22.21
CA LEU A 91 -26.97 -19.07 21.72
C LEU A 91 -27.41 -20.17 22.70
N ASP A 92 -27.14 -19.98 24.00
CA ASP A 92 -27.54 -20.92 25.05
C ASP A 92 -29.06 -21.00 25.17
N SER A 93 -29.75 -19.85 25.10
CA SER A 93 -31.21 -19.79 25.12
C SER A 93 -31.82 -20.49 23.90
N ALA A 94 -31.27 -20.25 22.71
CA ALA A 94 -31.71 -20.95 21.50
C ALA A 94 -31.52 -22.47 21.63
N ARG A 95 -30.36 -22.93 22.14
CA ARG A 95 -30.09 -24.35 22.36
C ARG A 95 -31.05 -24.98 23.38
N GLN A 96 -31.40 -24.28 24.46
CA GLN A 96 -32.33 -24.79 25.48
C GLN A 96 -33.75 -25.01 24.93
N THR A 97 -34.15 -24.28 23.89
CA THR A 97 -35.45 -24.46 23.24
C THR A 97 -35.49 -25.60 22.21
N MET A 98 -34.34 -26.21 21.90
CA MET A 98 -34.23 -27.27 20.90
C MET A 98 -34.46 -28.65 21.54
N SER A 99 -35.23 -29.50 20.85
CA SER A 99 -35.29 -30.92 21.18
C SER A 99 -34.00 -31.64 20.77
N GLU A 100 -33.80 -32.87 21.24
CA GLU A 100 -32.66 -33.70 20.79
C GLU A 100 -32.70 -33.96 19.28
N ASP A 101 -33.89 -34.05 18.69
CA ASP A 101 -34.07 -34.20 17.23
C ASP A 101 -33.64 -32.94 16.47
N ASP A 102 -33.95 -31.75 17.00
CA ASP A 102 -33.52 -30.48 16.40
C ASP A 102 -31.99 -30.34 16.47
N ILE A 103 -31.39 -30.69 17.60
CA ILE A 103 -29.92 -30.69 17.76
C ILE A 103 -29.29 -31.65 16.74
N ARG A 104 -29.82 -32.87 16.59
CA ARG A 104 -29.35 -33.83 15.58
C ARG A 104 -29.46 -33.27 14.16
N LYS A 105 -30.58 -32.64 13.80
CA LYS A 105 -30.77 -31.99 12.49
C LYS A 105 -29.75 -30.87 12.25
N HIS A 106 -29.42 -30.08 13.27
CA HIS A 106 -28.38 -29.04 13.15
C HIS A 106 -26.99 -29.64 12.93
N ILE A 107 -26.66 -30.74 13.60
CA ILE A 107 -25.40 -31.47 13.39
C ILE A 107 -25.34 -31.99 11.94
N GLU A 108 -26.38 -32.71 11.49
CA GLU A 108 -26.46 -33.24 10.12
C GLU A 108 -26.39 -32.13 9.06
N ASN A 109 -27.05 -31.00 9.29
CA ASN A 109 -27.00 -29.85 8.38
C ASN A 109 -25.60 -29.21 8.34
N THR A 110 -24.91 -29.15 9.48
CA THR A 110 -23.53 -28.66 9.56
C THR A 110 -22.58 -29.57 8.78
N GLU A 111 -22.72 -30.89 8.92
CA GLU A 111 -21.95 -31.88 8.16
C GLU A 111 -22.23 -31.78 6.66
N LYS A 112 -23.50 -31.69 6.26
CA LYS A 112 -23.90 -31.50 4.86
C LYS A 112 -23.33 -30.20 4.27
N LEU A 113 -23.34 -29.11 5.04
CA LEU A 113 -22.76 -27.84 4.61
C LEU A 113 -21.25 -27.97 4.39
N LYS A 114 -20.52 -28.60 5.34
CA LYS A 114 -19.09 -28.84 5.20
C LYS A 114 -18.76 -29.67 3.96
N ILE A 115 -19.45 -30.80 3.76
CA ILE A 115 -19.28 -31.65 2.57
C ILE A 115 -19.50 -30.81 1.31
N ARG A 116 -20.56 -30.00 1.26
CA ARG A 116 -20.86 -29.15 0.10
C ARG A 116 -19.77 -28.09 -0.17
N GLN A 117 -19.17 -27.51 0.87
CA GLN A 117 -18.08 -26.54 0.75
C GLN A 117 -16.74 -27.18 0.38
N GLU A 118 -16.57 -28.48 0.65
CA GLU A 118 -15.34 -29.23 0.37
C GLU A 118 -15.39 -30.00 -0.96
N THR A 119 -16.59 -30.21 -1.51
CA THR A 119 -16.80 -30.90 -2.78
C THR A 119 -16.50 -29.95 -3.93
N PRO A 120 -15.51 -30.25 -4.80
CA PRO A 120 -15.25 -29.44 -5.99
C PRO A 120 -16.46 -29.40 -6.93
N ASP A 121 -16.61 -28.31 -7.66
CA ASP A 121 -17.60 -28.21 -8.74
C ASP A 121 -17.33 -29.26 -9.83
N ASN A 122 -18.39 -29.69 -10.52
CA ASN A 122 -18.27 -30.62 -11.62
C ASN A 122 -17.46 -29.98 -12.77
N PRO A 123 -16.37 -30.61 -13.26
CA PRO A 123 -15.57 -30.09 -14.37
C PRO A 123 -16.38 -29.72 -15.62
N GLU A 124 -17.45 -30.46 -15.93
CA GLU A 124 -18.32 -30.16 -17.07
C GLU A 124 -19.08 -28.84 -16.93
N ASP A 125 -19.41 -28.43 -15.70
CA ASP A 125 -20.08 -27.15 -15.43
C ASP A 125 -19.09 -26.00 -15.46
N VAL A 126 -17.89 -26.19 -14.90
CA VAL A 126 -16.80 -25.20 -14.94
C VAL A 126 -16.36 -24.93 -16.38
N ALA A 127 -16.36 -25.94 -17.25
CA ALA A 127 -16.02 -25.82 -18.67
C ALA A 127 -17.01 -24.98 -19.49
N LYS A 128 -18.22 -24.71 -18.97
CA LYS A 128 -19.21 -23.82 -19.63
C LYS A 128 -18.90 -22.35 -19.45
N LEU A 129 -18.00 -21.99 -18.52
CA LEU A 129 -17.58 -20.61 -18.31
C LEU A 129 -16.67 -20.16 -19.45
N PRO A 130 -16.93 -19.00 -20.08
CA PRO A 130 -16.08 -18.49 -21.15
C PRO A 130 -14.70 -18.12 -20.61
N VAL A 131 -13.66 -18.45 -21.39
CA VAL A 131 -12.25 -18.14 -21.08
C VAL A 131 -11.60 -17.66 -22.38
N LEU A 132 -10.67 -16.71 -22.27
CA LEU A 132 -9.81 -16.33 -23.40
C LEU A 132 -8.87 -17.48 -23.77
N ASP A 133 -8.28 -17.40 -24.96
CA ASP A 133 -7.21 -18.31 -25.37
C ASP A 133 -5.83 -17.68 -25.13
N LEU A 134 -4.78 -18.51 -25.02
CA LEU A 134 -3.42 -18.01 -24.77
C LEU A 134 -2.90 -17.20 -25.96
N GLU A 135 -3.40 -17.50 -27.15
CA GLU A 135 -3.13 -16.79 -28.39
C GLU A 135 -3.71 -15.37 -28.41
N ASP A 136 -4.71 -15.06 -27.57
CA ASP A 136 -5.25 -13.71 -27.40
C ASP A 136 -4.32 -12.80 -26.58
N LEU A 137 -3.28 -13.37 -25.95
CA LEU A 137 -2.34 -12.63 -25.10
C LEU A 137 -1.15 -12.10 -25.90
N ASP A 138 -0.81 -10.83 -25.67
CA ASP A 138 0.40 -10.23 -26.22
C ASP A 138 1.64 -11.04 -25.75
N LYS A 139 2.46 -11.55 -26.67
CA LYS A 139 3.69 -12.26 -26.29
C LYS A 139 4.80 -11.32 -25.83
N GLN A 140 4.73 -10.06 -26.21
CA GLN A 140 5.77 -9.06 -25.94
C GLN A 140 5.34 -8.12 -24.82
N ILE A 141 6.29 -7.75 -23.98
CA ILE A 141 6.06 -6.73 -22.96
C ILE A 141 5.76 -5.38 -23.59
N ARG A 142 4.99 -4.57 -22.85
CA ARG A 142 4.88 -3.14 -23.11
C ARG A 142 6.09 -2.41 -22.51
N THR A 143 6.79 -1.63 -23.33
CA THR A 143 7.89 -0.77 -22.92
C THR A 143 7.39 0.63 -22.57
N ILE A 144 8.16 1.35 -21.76
CA ILE A 144 7.86 2.73 -21.38
C ILE A 144 9.06 3.57 -21.84
N PRO A 145 8.87 4.60 -22.68
CA PRO A 145 9.98 5.41 -23.17
C PRO A 145 10.69 6.06 -21.99
N ILE A 146 12.02 5.99 -21.98
CA ILE A 146 12.87 6.59 -20.95
C ILE A 146 14.11 7.19 -21.62
N GLU A 147 14.39 8.45 -21.33
CA GLU A 147 15.61 9.13 -21.70
C GLU A 147 16.35 9.52 -20.41
N GLU A 148 17.61 9.11 -20.30
CA GLU A 148 18.48 9.48 -19.19
C GLU A 148 19.26 10.74 -19.53
N ILE A 149 19.01 11.81 -18.80
CA ILE A 149 19.65 13.11 -18.99
C ILE A 149 20.47 13.44 -17.75
N GLN A 150 21.76 13.72 -17.94
CA GLN A 150 22.62 14.17 -16.85
C GLN A 150 22.51 15.69 -16.71
N VAL A 151 22.13 16.18 -15.53
CA VAL A 151 22.09 17.60 -15.20
C VAL A 151 22.91 17.83 -13.95
N GLN A 152 24.09 18.44 -14.12
CA GLN A 152 25.10 18.54 -13.05
C GLN A 152 25.44 17.15 -12.48
N ASP A 153 25.31 16.95 -11.17
CA ASP A 153 25.51 15.66 -10.48
C ASP A 153 24.23 14.83 -10.37
N SER A 154 23.08 15.38 -10.80
CA SER A 154 21.78 14.70 -10.71
C SER A 154 21.42 14.01 -12.03
N LYS A 155 20.66 12.92 -11.91
CA LYS A 155 20.12 12.20 -13.07
C LYS A 155 18.66 12.54 -13.25
N VAL A 156 18.25 12.82 -14.48
CA VAL A 156 16.85 13.08 -14.86
C VAL A 156 16.39 11.93 -15.76
N LEU A 157 15.31 11.26 -15.35
CA LEU A 157 14.59 10.27 -16.14
C LEU A 157 13.41 10.97 -16.80
N TYR A 158 13.45 11.12 -18.12
CA TYR A 158 12.41 11.76 -18.88
C TYR A 158 11.56 10.72 -19.63
N HIS A 159 10.23 10.86 -19.53
CA HIS A 159 9.26 10.00 -20.20
C HIS A 159 8.36 10.83 -21.12
N ASP A 160 8.59 10.72 -22.44
CA ASP A 160 7.72 11.29 -23.47
C ASP A 160 6.41 10.51 -23.55
N ILE A 161 5.42 10.96 -22.76
CA ILE A 161 4.09 10.37 -22.67
C ILE A 161 3.08 11.52 -22.71
N PHE A 162 2.00 11.35 -23.48
CA PHE A 162 0.91 12.31 -23.48
C PHE A 162 0.26 12.44 -22.09
N THR A 163 0.34 13.64 -21.50
CA THR A 163 -0.18 13.93 -20.15
C THR A 163 -1.31 14.95 -20.13
N ASN A 164 -1.82 15.37 -21.29
CA ASN A 164 -2.85 16.39 -21.41
C ASN A 164 -2.47 17.73 -20.72
N GLY A 165 -1.20 18.16 -20.90
CA GLY A 165 -0.72 19.45 -20.37
C GLY A 165 -0.42 19.47 -18.86
N ILE A 166 -0.30 18.29 -18.24
CA ILE A 166 0.09 18.13 -16.83
C ILE A 166 1.53 17.65 -16.76
N VAL A 167 2.37 18.33 -15.98
CA VAL A 167 3.70 17.83 -15.62
C VAL A 167 3.59 17.00 -14.35
N TYR A 168 4.16 15.80 -14.37
CA TYR A 168 4.36 14.98 -13.18
C TYR A 168 5.86 14.94 -12.88
N LEU A 169 6.21 15.35 -11.66
CA LEU A 169 7.58 15.44 -11.19
C LEU A 169 7.73 14.63 -9.90
N ASP A 170 8.63 13.65 -9.90
CA ASP A 170 9.08 12.98 -8.68
C ASP A 170 10.55 13.31 -8.41
N LEU A 171 10.85 13.75 -7.19
CA LEU A 171 12.21 13.95 -6.69
C LEU A 171 12.51 12.84 -5.70
N ALA A 172 13.49 11.98 -5.99
CA ALA A 172 13.89 10.88 -5.13
C ALA A 172 15.29 11.14 -4.56
N PHE A 173 15.36 11.35 -3.24
CA PHE A 173 16.61 11.55 -2.50
C PHE A 173 17.03 10.26 -1.82
N ASP A 174 18.25 9.78 -2.09
CA ASP A 174 18.77 8.52 -1.56
C ASP A 174 18.96 8.57 -0.03
N MET A 175 18.24 7.72 0.69
CA MET A 175 18.26 7.65 2.16
C MET A 175 19.54 7.02 2.71
N ARG A 176 20.40 6.43 1.87
CA ARG A 176 21.74 5.97 2.28
C ARG A 176 22.67 7.15 2.65
N ALA A 177 22.29 8.37 2.29
CA ALA A 177 23.03 9.58 2.64
C ALA A 177 22.81 10.04 4.09
N MET A 178 21.78 9.53 4.78
CA MET A 178 21.48 9.92 6.17
C MET A 178 21.79 8.80 7.17
N PRO A 179 22.03 9.14 8.45
CA PRO A 179 22.19 8.14 9.51
C PRO A 179 20.97 7.23 9.66
N GLN A 180 21.20 5.92 9.79
CA GLN A 180 20.16 4.90 9.82
C GLN A 180 19.18 5.07 10.99
N GLU A 181 19.63 5.60 12.12
CA GLU A 181 18.79 5.88 13.29
C GLU A 181 17.72 6.96 13.04
N LEU A 182 17.84 7.73 11.95
CA LEU A 182 16.88 8.76 11.57
C LEU A 182 15.80 8.25 10.62
N LEU A 183 15.89 7.00 10.14
CA LEU A 183 14.86 6.38 9.28
C LEU A 183 13.44 6.56 9.82
N PRO A 184 13.16 6.34 11.13
CA PRO A 184 11.79 6.48 11.64
C PRO A 184 11.23 7.90 11.62
N LEU A 185 12.06 8.93 11.38
CA LEU A 185 11.60 10.31 11.29
C LEU A 185 11.25 10.72 9.85
N THR A 186 11.47 9.85 8.86
CA THR A 186 11.37 10.19 7.43
C THR A 186 9.97 10.69 7.04
N GLU A 187 8.90 10.02 7.46
CA GLU A 187 7.53 10.42 7.10
C GLU A 187 7.12 11.73 7.80
N VAL A 188 7.50 11.91 9.08
CA VAL A 188 7.29 13.17 9.80
C VAL A 188 8.04 14.31 9.12
N PHE A 189 9.29 14.09 8.75
CA PHE A 189 10.10 15.05 8.01
C PHE A 189 9.45 15.42 6.67
N ALA A 190 9.06 14.40 5.88
CA ALA A 190 8.42 14.56 4.58
C ALA A 190 7.14 15.40 4.67
N ARG A 191 6.33 15.17 5.71
CA ARG A 191 5.11 15.93 5.96
C ARG A 191 5.40 17.35 6.47
N ALA A 192 6.38 17.49 7.36
CA ALA A 192 6.78 18.77 7.91
C ALA A 192 7.24 19.77 6.83
N LEU A 193 7.92 19.30 5.77
CA LEU A 193 8.31 20.14 4.61
C LEU A 193 7.16 21.01 4.09
N PHE A 194 5.93 20.51 4.10
CA PHE A 194 4.76 21.19 3.53
C PHE A 194 3.82 21.79 4.58
N GLU A 195 4.04 21.50 5.87
CA GLU A 195 3.05 21.75 6.93
C GLU A 195 3.55 22.60 8.10
N VAL A 196 4.83 23.01 8.14
CA VAL A 196 5.36 23.88 9.23
C VAL A 196 5.59 25.33 8.81
N GLY A 197 5.72 25.60 7.51
CA GLY A 197 6.04 26.92 6.95
C GLY A 197 7.52 27.07 6.57
N THR A 198 7.83 28.17 5.88
CA THR A 198 9.15 28.51 5.37
C THR A 198 9.70 29.77 6.03
N GLU A 199 10.85 30.26 5.57
CA GLU A 199 11.38 31.54 6.00
C GLU A 199 10.42 32.71 5.78
N THR A 200 9.68 32.67 4.67
CA THR A 200 8.84 33.75 4.16
C THR A 200 7.34 33.54 4.37
N GLU A 201 6.89 32.30 4.57
CA GLU A 201 5.47 31.94 4.65
C GLU A 201 5.16 31.10 5.88
N ASP A 202 4.04 31.38 6.55
CA ASP A 202 3.49 30.45 7.54
C ASP A 202 2.87 29.21 6.85
N TYR A 203 2.56 28.18 7.63
CA TYR A 203 2.01 26.93 7.10
C TYR A 203 0.63 27.08 6.42
N VAL A 204 -0.15 28.11 6.76
CA VAL A 204 -1.47 28.36 6.15
C VAL A 204 -1.28 28.92 4.75
N LYS A 205 -0.43 29.94 4.60
CA LYS A 205 -0.09 30.54 3.30
C LYS A 205 0.57 29.54 2.37
N LEU A 206 1.52 28.75 2.87
CA LEU A 206 2.16 27.69 2.10
C LEU A 206 1.14 26.66 1.59
N SER A 207 0.23 26.20 2.46
CA SER A 207 -0.83 25.26 2.09
C SER A 207 -1.78 25.84 1.02
N GLN A 208 -2.16 27.12 1.14
CA GLN A 208 -2.95 27.83 0.14
C GLN A 208 -2.21 27.98 -1.19
N ARG A 209 -0.91 28.28 -1.15
CA ARG A 209 -0.05 28.42 -2.33
C ARG A 209 0.08 27.11 -3.09
N ILE A 210 0.29 25.99 -2.38
CA ILE A 210 0.28 24.63 -2.94
C ILE A 210 -1.09 24.32 -3.56
N GLY A 211 -2.18 24.54 -2.82
CA GLY A 211 -3.54 24.18 -3.27
C GLY A 211 -4.04 25.01 -4.45
N LYS A 212 -3.60 26.26 -4.58
CA LYS A 212 -3.98 27.16 -5.70
C LYS A 212 -3.17 26.88 -6.97
N SER A 213 -1.89 26.53 -6.81
CA SER A 213 -0.92 26.53 -7.92
C SER A 213 -0.54 25.13 -8.38
N THR A 214 -1.00 24.07 -7.71
CA THR A 214 -0.61 22.69 -8.05
C THR A 214 -1.82 21.76 -8.00
N GLY A 215 -1.67 20.57 -8.57
CA GLY A 215 -2.60 19.46 -8.38
C GLY A 215 -2.31 18.63 -7.13
N GLY A 216 -1.46 19.15 -6.22
CA GLY A 216 -0.98 18.48 -5.01
C GLY A 216 0.51 18.16 -5.07
N ILE A 217 1.18 18.33 -3.93
CA ILE A 217 2.54 17.90 -3.66
C ILE A 217 2.53 17.12 -2.34
N TYR A 218 3.23 15.99 -2.28
CA TYR A 218 3.37 15.20 -1.05
C TYR A 218 4.71 14.48 -1.04
N GLY A 219 5.23 14.22 0.18
CA GLY A 219 6.42 13.42 0.40
C GLY A 219 6.09 12.07 1.03
N SER A 220 6.86 11.03 0.70
CA SER A 220 6.82 9.74 1.40
C SER A 220 8.08 8.93 1.13
N SER A 221 8.43 8.00 2.02
CA SER A 221 9.52 7.06 1.75
C SER A 221 9.11 5.99 0.73
N VAL A 222 10.05 5.50 -0.06
CA VAL A 222 9.91 4.28 -0.87
C VAL A 222 11.12 3.40 -0.62
N THR A 223 10.90 2.08 -0.58
CA THR A 223 11.98 1.10 -0.46
C THR A 223 11.99 0.23 -1.71
N ALA A 224 13.18 -0.22 -2.09
CA ALA A 224 13.40 -1.04 -3.28
C ALA A 224 14.57 -1.99 -3.04
N THR A 225 14.54 -3.15 -3.70
CA THR A 225 15.64 -4.11 -3.71
C THR A 225 16.14 -4.26 -5.13
N THR A 226 17.45 -4.17 -5.35
CA THR A 226 18.02 -4.29 -6.70
C THR A 226 17.99 -5.73 -7.22
N GLN A 227 17.79 -5.90 -8.52
CA GLN A 227 17.94 -7.17 -9.23
C GLN A 227 19.42 -7.53 -9.30
N GLY A 228 19.77 -8.79 -9.01
CA GLY A 228 21.16 -9.25 -8.96
C GLY A 228 21.74 -9.23 -7.54
N PRO A 229 22.48 -8.19 -7.11
CA PRO A 229 23.14 -8.16 -5.80
C PRO A 229 22.17 -7.99 -4.62
N ARG A 230 20.87 -7.74 -4.87
CA ARG A 230 19.80 -7.65 -3.86
C ARG A 230 20.08 -6.63 -2.76
N GLU A 231 20.67 -5.51 -3.15
CA GLU A 231 20.95 -4.40 -2.24
C GLU A 231 19.64 -3.70 -1.87
N SER A 232 19.53 -3.32 -0.59
CA SER A 232 18.41 -2.54 -0.11
C SER A 232 18.63 -1.06 -0.40
N HIS A 233 17.66 -0.45 -1.07
CA HIS A 233 17.60 0.98 -1.35
C HIS A 233 16.37 1.58 -0.68
N ALA A 234 16.49 2.84 -0.28
CA ALA A 234 15.37 3.62 0.19
C ALA A 234 15.53 5.07 -0.27
N TYR A 235 14.42 5.71 -0.60
CA TYR A 235 14.39 7.09 -1.07
C TYR A 235 13.30 7.87 -0.34
N LEU A 236 13.60 9.11 0.03
CA LEU A 236 12.56 10.10 0.27
C LEU A 236 12.08 10.59 -1.09
N THR A 237 10.84 10.26 -1.44
CA THR A 237 10.22 10.73 -2.69
C THR A 237 9.30 11.90 -2.41
N ILE A 238 9.49 13.01 -3.13
CA ILE A 238 8.58 14.14 -3.18
C ILE A 238 7.92 14.14 -4.55
N ARG A 239 6.61 13.96 -4.57
CA ARG A 239 5.81 13.80 -5.79
C ARG A 239 4.90 14.99 -5.94
N GLY A 240 5.00 15.68 -7.08
CA GLY A 240 4.22 16.85 -7.40
C GLY A 240 3.63 16.77 -8.80
N LYS A 241 2.49 17.44 -9.00
CA LYS A 241 1.92 17.64 -10.33
C LYS A 241 1.33 19.02 -10.47
N SER A 242 1.38 19.57 -11.68
CA SER A 242 0.75 20.85 -12.01
C SER A 242 0.42 20.93 -13.49
N THR A 243 -0.45 21.87 -13.86
CA THR A 243 -0.59 22.24 -15.28
C THR A 243 0.67 22.95 -15.74
N MET A 244 0.96 22.91 -17.04
CA MET A 244 2.12 23.61 -17.60
C MET A 244 2.18 25.11 -17.26
N SER A 245 1.02 25.77 -17.17
CA SER A 245 0.92 27.18 -16.75
C SER A 245 1.38 27.44 -15.30
N GLN A 246 1.46 26.41 -14.46
CA GLN A 246 1.86 26.50 -13.06
C GLN A 246 3.15 25.70 -12.75
N ALA A 247 3.82 25.15 -13.77
CA ALA A 247 5.00 24.32 -13.58
C ALA A 247 6.15 25.06 -12.85
N ASN A 248 6.38 26.32 -13.22
CA ASN A 248 7.41 27.15 -12.58
C ASN A 248 7.06 27.49 -11.13
N GLU A 249 5.79 27.68 -10.83
CA GLU A 249 5.33 27.93 -9.46
C GLU A 249 5.48 26.67 -8.60
N MET A 250 5.20 25.48 -9.15
CA MET A 250 5.48 24.21 -8.47
C MET A 250 6.97 24.05 -8.14
N LEU A 251 7.87 24.33 -9.08
CA LEU A 251 9.32 24.29 -8.84
C LEU A 251 9.76 25.33 -7.79
N SER A 252 9.17 26.53 -7.81
CA SER A 252 9.41 27.58 -6.81
C SER A 252 9.03 27.10 -5.40
N ILE A 253 7.82 26.53 -5.25
CA ILE A 253 7.36 25.94 -3.98
C ILE A 253 8.31 24.83 -3.52
N LEU A 254 8.68 23.90 -4.41
CA LEU A 254 9.60 22.81 -4.10
C LEU A 254 10.95 23.34 -3.60
N ARG A 255 11.47 24.41 -4.23
CA ARG A 255 12.71 25.04 -3.79
C ARG A 255 12.57 25.61 -2.39
N ASP A 256 11.49 26.35 -2.12
CA ASP A 256 11.28 26.99 -0.83
C ASP A 256 11.12 25.94 0.29
N VAL A 257 10.34 24.88 0.07
CA VAL A 257 10.14 23.84 1.10
C VAL A 257 11.39 23.01 1.36
N LEU A 258 12.20 22.74 0.32
CA LEU A 258 13.42 21.95 0.47
C LEU A 258 14.54 22.73 1.16
N LEU A 259 14.64 24.03 0.88
CA LEU A 259 15.80 24.84 1.29
C LEU A 259 15.52 25.75 2.49
N THR A 260 14.29 26.21 2.68
CA THR A 260 13.96 27.31 3.62
C THR A 260 12.89 26.96 4.66
N VAL A 261 12.47 25.70 4.73
CA VAL A 261 11.51 25.25 5.77
C VAL A 261 12.04 25.59 7.18
N LYS A 262 11.14 26.05 8.06
CA LYS A 262 11.45 26.36 9.45
C LYS A 262 10.94 25.25 10.38
N PHE A 263 11.79 24.27 10.66
CA PHE A 263 11.42 23.17 11.57
C PHE A 263 11.28 23.60 13.04
N ASP A 264 11.73 24.80 13.43
CA ASP A 264 11.58 25.31 14.79
C ASP A 264 10.13 25.80 15.08
N ASN A 265 9.16 24.89 14.89
CA ASN A 265 7.75 25.09 15.20
C ASN A 265 7.24 23.88 16.01
N LYS A 266 7.56 23.88 17.30
CA LYS A 266 7.27 22.78 18.23
C LYS A 266 5.80 22.36 18.24
N GLU A 267 4.90 23.33 18.27
CA GLU A 267 3.46 23.08 18.37
C GLU A 267 2.93 22.40 17.11
N ARG A 268 3.33 22.89 15.94
CA ARG A 268 2.91 22.31 14.67
C ARG A 268 3.49 20.92 14.45
N LEU A 269 4.77 20.71 14.77
CA LEU A 269 5.39 19.39 14.68
C LEU A 269 4.76 18.39 15.66
N LYS A 270 4.42 18.82 16.88
CA LYS A 270 3.67 17.99 17.82
C LYS A 270 2.32 17.56 17.23
N GLN A 271 1.60 18.49 16.60
CA GLN A 271 0.33 18.17 15.94
C GLN A 271 0.52 17.14 14.82
N ILE A 272 1.51 17.33 13.93
CA ILE A 272 1.84 16.38 12.86
C ILE A 272 2.08 14.98 13.43
N VAL A 273 2.97 14.87 14.43
CA VAL A 273 3.31 13.58 15.07
C VAL A 273 2.07 12.92 15.70
N MET A 274 1.22 13.70 16.37
CA MET A 274 -0.01 13.17 16.97
C MET A 274 -1.03 12.71 15.94
N GLU A 275 -1.15 13.42 14.82
CA GLU A 275 -2.02 13.04 13.70
C GLU A 275 -1.51 11.78 12.98
N GLU A 276 -0.20 11.68 12.72
CA GLU A 276 0.44 10.46 12.18
C GLU A 276 0.19 9.25 13.10
N LYS A 277 0.42 9.43 14.41
CA LYS A 277 0.19 8.39 15.41
C LYS A 277 -1.26 7.92 15.40
N ALA A 278 -2.21 8.86 15.44
CA ALA A 278 -3.63 8.54 15.40
C ALA A 278 -4.04 7.87 14.06
N GLY A 279 -3.43 8.27 12.95
CA GLY A 279 -3.63 7.65 11.64
C GLY A 279 -3.20 6.18 11.63
N LEU A 280 -2.03 5.86 12.17
CA LEU A 280 -1.56 4.48 12.29
C LEU A 280 -2.42 3.66 13.25
N GLU A 281 -2.71 4.19 14.44
CA GLU A 281 -3.54 3.51 15.45
C GLU A 281 -4.93 3.19 14.90
N SER A 282 -5.59 4.15 14.23
CA SER A 282 -6.88 3.94 13.58
C SER A 282 -6.81 3.00 12.36
N GLY A 283 -5.62 2.80 11.79
CA GLY A 283 -5.38 1.88 10.68
C GLY A 283 -5.16 0.42 11.10
N LEU A 284 -4.77 0.16 12.35
CA LEU A 284 -4.48 -1.21 12.85
C LEU A 284 -5.68 -2.14 12.71
N ALA A 285 -6.85 -1.70 13.15
CA ALA A 285 -8.07 -2.49 13.13
C ALA A 285 -8.65 -2.70 11.71
N PRO A 286 -8.78 -1.70 10.81
CA PRO A 286 -9.34 -1.91 9.48
C PRO A 286 -8.35 -2.50 8.46
N ALA A 287 -7.03 -2.43 8.69
CA ALA A 287 -6.02 -2.85 7.72
C ALA A 287 -4.85 -3.65 8.33
N GLY A 288 -5.12 -4.39 9.42
CA GLY A 288 -4.10 -5.09 10.21
C GLY A 288 -3.20 -6.06 9.44
N HIS A 289 -3.72 -6.72 8.41
CA HIS A 289 -2.94 -7.60 7.51
C HIS A 289 -1.73 -6.88 6.88
N ARG A 290 -1.85 -5.58 6.55
CA ARG A 290 -0.72 -4.81 6.02
C ARG A 290 0.36 -4.57 7.07
N PHE A 291 -0.03 -4.26 8.30
CA PHE A 291 0.90 -4.10 9.42
C PHE A 291 1.59 -5.41 9.77
N ALA A 292 0.84 -6.51 9.84
CA ALA A 292 1.40 -7.85 10.04
C ALA A 292 2.39 -8.22 8.93
N ASN A 293 2.07 -7.94 7.65
CA ASN A 293 2.97 -8.21 6.53
C ASN A 293 4.25 -7.35 6.58
N MET A 294 4.14 -6.05 6.87
CA MET A 294 5.33 -5.17 7.00
C MET A 294 6.22 -5.64 8.14
N ARG A 295 5.63 -5.98 9.29
CA ARG A 295 6.36 -6.50 10.44
C ARG A 295 6.96 -7.88 10.20
N LEU A 296 6.30 -8.74 9.43
CA LEU A 296 6.84 -10.03 9.02
C LEU A 296 8.03 -9.82 8.07
N ARG A 297 7.87 -8.97 7.06
CA ARG A 297 8.91 -8.69 6.05
C ARG A 297 10.14 -8.03 6.64
N SER A 298 10.00 -7.29 7.74
CA SER A 298 11.14 -6.70 8.45
C SER A 298 12.07 -7.72 9.10
N GLN A 299 11.71 -8.99 9.14
CA GLN A 299 12.56 -10.06 9.68
C GLN A 299 13.58 -10.60 8.66
N PHE A 300 13.41 -10.33 7.36
CA PHE A 300 14.22 -10.96 6.30
C PHE A 300 15.29 -10.06 5.67
N GLY A 301 15.05 -8.76 5.50
CA GLY A 301 15.98 -7.90 4.76
C GLY A 301 15.79 -6.41 5.00
N GLY A 302 16.79 -5.63 4.55
CA GLY A 302 16.86 -4.19 4.78
C GLY A 302 15.64 -3.43 4.26
N THR A 303 15.17 -3.71 3.05
CA THR A 303 13.95 -3.11 2.46
C THR A 303 12.71 -3.32 3.34
N GLY A 304 12.51 -4.53 3.87
CA GLY A 304 11.40 -4.84 4.77
C GLY A 304 11.56 -4.14 6.12
N TYR A 305 12.78 -4.10 6.66
CA TYR A 305 13.10 -3.41 7.89
C TYR A 305 12.81 -1.92 7.80
N ILE A 306 13.33 -1.25 6.77
CA ILE A 306 13.12 0.18 6.55
C ILE A 306 11.64 0.49 6.44
N ASN A 307 10.88 -0.33 5.70
CA ASN A 307 9.44 -0.12 5.55
C ASN A 307 8.67 -0.25 6.87
N ASP A 308 9.04 -1.17 7.77
CA ASP A 308 8.46 -1.23 9.13
C ASP A 308 8.87 -0.01 9.98
N GLN A 309 10.11 0.47 9.84
CA GLN A 309 10.61 1.65 10.54
C GLN A 309 9.98 2.96 10.07
N THR A 310 9.58 3.07 8.79
CA THR A 310 8.99 4.30 8.24
C THR A 310 7.47 4.28 8.21
N LYS A 311 6.81 3.11 8.13
CA LYS A 311 5.35 3.01 7.94
C LYS A 311 4.65 1.94 8.79
N GLY A 312 5.41 1.08 9.45
CA GLY A 312 4.88 -0.09 10.16
C GLY A 312 4.71 0.09 11.66
N ILE A 313 4.86 -1.02 12.39
CA ILE A 313 4.75 -1.07 13.85
C ILE A 313 5.98 -0.44 14.48
N GLY A 314 7.16 -0.62 13.87
CA GLY A 314 8.38 0.08 14.26
C GLY A 314 8.19 1.61 14.25
N TYR A 315 7.59 2.14 13.17
CA TYR A 315 7.27 3.56 13.05
C TYR A 315 6.28 4.03 14.12
N LEU A 316 5.22 3.27 14.41
CA LEU A 316 4.27 3.61 15.47
C LEU A 316 4.94 3.77 16.84
N PHE A 317 5.88 2.87 17.17
CA PHE A 317 6.66 2.99 18.40
C PHE A 317 7.57 4.22 18.39
N ALA A 318 8.25 4.47 17.28
CA ALA A 318 9.09 5.67 17.12
C ALA A 318 8.28 6.97 17.27
N LEU A 319 7.04 7.03 16.76
CA LEU A 319 6.16 8.19 16.94
C LEU A 319 5.78 8.43 18.40
N ARG A 320 5.57 7.38 19.18
CA ARG A 320 5.27 7.49 20.63
C ARG A 320 6.46 8.05 21.41
N GLU A 321 7.67 7.58 21.07
CA GLU A 321 8.90 8.11 21.61
C GLU A 321 9.11 9.57 21.18
N LEU A 322 8.96 9.87 19.90
CA LEU A 322 9.10 11.21 19.34
C LEU A 322 8.11 12.20 19.97
N ALA A 323 6.85 11.80 20.19
CA ALA A 323 5.87 12.64 20.88
C ALA A 323 6.34 13.02 22.30
N THR A 324 7.00 12.09 23.00
CA THR A 324 7.58 12.34 24.32
C THR A 324 8.85 13.21 24.23
N GLU A 325 9.70 12.98 23.23
CA GLU A 325 10.91 13.76 22.99
C GLU A 325 10.60 15.22 22.62
N ILE A 326 9.54 15.48 21.85
CA ILE A 326 9.12 16.85 21.51
C ILE A 326 8.84 17.66 22.78
N ASP A 327 8.18 17.05 23.76
CA ASP A 327 7.86 17.72 25.01
C ASP A 327 9.11 17.94 25.88
N LYS A 328 9.97 16.93 26.00
CA LYS A 328 11.09 16.90 26.98
C LYS A 328 12.45 17.35 26.43
N LYS A 329 12.69 17.18 25.13
CA LYS A 329 14.01 17.28 24.46
C LYS A 329 13.89 17.95 23.08
N TRP A 330 13.15 19.05 22.99
CA TRP A 330 12.87 19.75 21.72
C TRP A 330 14.11 20.04 20.86
N ALA A 331 15.17 20.58 21.47
CA ALA A 331 16.41 20.90 20.75
C ALA A 331 17.03 19.69 20.04
N ASN A 332 16.90 18.48 20.63
CA ASN A 332 17.39 17.26 20.01
C ASN A 332 16.52 16.87 18.81
N VAL A 333 15.19 17.01 18.91
CA VAL A 333 14.28 16.71 17.81
C VAL A 333 14.54 17.65 16.63
N LEU A 334 14.68 18.95 16.89
CA LEU A 334 15.03 19.93 15.88
C LEU A 334 16.36 19.58 15.21
N LYS A 335 17.40 19.27 16.00
CA LYS A 335 18.70 18.83 15.47
C LYS A 335 18.59 17.60 14.56
N LYS A 336 17.76 16.61 14.92
CA LYS A 336 17.54 15.42 14.09
C LYS A 336 16.92 15.80 12.73
N LEU A 337 15.87 16.63 12.71
CA LEU A 337 15.23 17.08 11.47
C LEU A 337 16.19 17.90 10.58
N GLU A 338 16.99 18.77 11.20
CA GLU A 338 18.01 19.53 10.48
C GLU A 338 19.10 18.63 9.91
N THR A 339 19.52 17.61 10.65
CA THR A 339 20.48 16.61 10.16
C THR A 339 19.91 15.87 8.94
N ILE A 340 18.62 15.50 8.95
CA ILE A 340 17.95 14.89 7.78
C ILE A 340 17.99 15.85 6.59
N ARG A 341 17.64 17.13 6.76
CA ARG A 341 17.70 18.12 5.68
C ARG A 341 19.12 18.26 5.12
N GLU A 342 20.12 18.41 5.99
CA GLU A 342 21.50 18.65 5.61
C GLU A 342 22.14 17.47 4.85
N THR A 343 21.70 16.25 5.14
CA THR A 343 22.23 15.00 4.56
C THR A 343 21.48 14.55 3.32
N LEU A 344 20.13 14.62 3.32
CA LEU A 344 19.30 14.14 2.21
C LEU A 344 19.16 15.16 1.07
N ILE A 345 19.02 16.45 1.37
CA ILE A 345 18.73 17.46 0.34
C ILE A 345 20.03 17.86 -0.34
N ASN A 346 20.38 17.08 -1.36
CA ASN A 346 21.64 17.20 -2.10
C ASN A 346 21.44 16.76 -3.55
N SER A 347 22.00 17.53 -4.48
CA SER A 347 21.99 17.23 -5.93
C SER A 347 22.69 15.91 -6.27
N LYS A 348 23.77 15.55 -5.58
CA LYS A 348 24.53 14.30 -5.84
C LYS A 348 23.73 13.01 -5.59
N THR A 349 22.66 13.10 -4.81
CA THR A 349 21.80 11.96 -4.43
C THR A 349 20.37 12.09 -4.95
N LEU A 350 20.13 13.10 -5.79
CA LEU A 350 18.82 13.39 -6.37
C LEU A 350 18.67 12.65 -7.71
N LEU A 351 17.61 11.84 -7.78
CA LEU A 351 17.04 11.33 -9.01
C LEU A 351 15.74 12.08 -9.31
N CYS A 352 15.66 12.74 -10.45
CA CYS A 352 14.46 13.41 -10.93
C CYS A 352 13.74 12.51 -11.92
N ASN A 353 12.42 12.35 -11.77
CA ASN A 353 11.58 11.62 -12.71
C ASN A 353 10.53 12.57 -13.28
N VAL A 354 10.45 12.67 -14.60
CA VAL A 354 9.55 13.60 -15.29
C VAL A 354 8.71 12.85 -16.31
N THR A 355 7.39 12.96 -16.20
CA THR A 355 6.46 12.48 -17.23
C THR A 355 5.74 13.65 -17.85
N LEU A 356 6.00 13.89 -19.15
CA LEU A 356 5.48 15.03 -19.90
C LEU A 356 5.66 14.79 -21.41
N ASP A 357 4.74 15.28 -22.24
CA ASP A 357 4.90 15.19 -23.69
C ASP A 357 6.08 16.03 -24.20
N ALA A 358 6.71 15.59 -25.30
CA ALA A 358 7.89 16.23 -25.88
C ALA A 358 7.71 17.71 -26.25
N THR A 359 6.48 18.14 -26.54
CA THR A 359 6.20 19.55 -26.87
C THR A 359 6.35 20.41 -25.63
N ASN A 360 5.73 20.00 -24.53
CA ASN A 360 5.81 20.71 -23.25
C ASN A 360 7.16 20.55 -22.55
N TRP A 361 7.86 19.42 -22.75
CA TRP A 361 9.19 19.17 -22.19
C TRP A 361 10.21 20.24 -22.58
N LYS A 362 10.23 20.67 -23.85
CA LYS A 362 11.15 21.73 -24.34
C LYS A 362 11.05 23.04 -23.54
N THR A 363 9.86 23.35 -23.03
CA THR A 363 9.61 24.54 -22.21
C THR A 363 9.94 24.28 -20.74
N PHE A 364 9.65 23.07 -20.22
CA PHE A 364 9.85 22.74 -18.82
C PHE A 364 11.31 22.44 -18.45
N GLN A 365 12.06 21.80 -19.35
CA GLN A 365 13.43 21.33 -19.09
C GLN A 365 14.35 22.44 -18.56
N PRO A 366 14.46 23.63 -19.19
CA PRO A 366 15.34 24.68 -18.67
C PRO A 366 14.96 25.15 -17.26
N HIS A 367 13.68 25.10 -16.90
CA HIS A 367 13.22 25.46 -15.56
C HIS A 367 13.57 24.39 -14.53
N LEU A 368 13.45 23.12 -14.90
CA LEU A 368 13.89 22.01 -14.06
C LEU A 368 15.41 22.04 -13.83
N GLU A 369 16.20 22.29 -14.88
CA GLU A 369 17.65 22.41 -14.78
C GLU A 369 18.04 23.54 -13.80
N ASN A 370 17.41 24.71 -13.92
CA ASN A 370 17.60 25.81 -12.97
C ASN A 370 17.21 25.45 -11.53
N PHE A 371 16.15 24.65 -11.35
CA PHE A 371 15.77 24.13 -10.04
C PHE A 371 16.85 23.19 -9.47
N ILE A 372 17.39 22.28 -10.28
CA ILE A 372 18.46 21.35 -9.88
C ILE A 372 19.74 22.12 -9.51
N PHE A 373 20.13 23.13 -10.30
CA PHE A 373 21.29 23.97 -10.01
C PHE A 373 21.17 24.76 -8.70
N ALA A 374 19.95 24.98 -8.19
CA ALA A 374 19.73 25.64 -6.91
C ALA A 374 19.86 24.68 -5.71
N MET A 375 19.93 23.37 -5.94
CA MET A 375 20.08 22.38 -4.86
C MET A 375 21.52 22.39 -4.30
N PRO A 376 21.70 22.11 -3.00
CA PRO A 376 23.04 22.00 -2.42
C PRO A 376 23.88 20.95 -3.12
N VAL A 377 25.18 21.22 -3.22
CA VAL A 377 26.19 20.27 -3.70
C VAL A 377 27.16 20.04 -2.57
N LYS A 378 27.00 18.89 -1.89
CA LYS A 378 27.88 18.50 -0.78
C LYS A 378 28.43 17.11 -1.07
N ASP A 379 29.63 16.83 -0.60
CA ASP A 379 30.12 15.47 -0.59
C ASP A 379 29.25 14.62 0.33
N VAL A 380 28.82 13.48 -0.19
CA VAL A 380 27.97 12.53 0.52
C VAL A 380 28.65 11.18 0.52
N GLN A 381 28.65 10.55 1.69
CA GLN A 381 28.98 9.15 1.83
C GLN A 381 27.68 8.35 1.88
N LEU A 382 27.43 7.54 0.86
CA LEU A 382 26.32 6.59 0.88
C LEU A 382 26.72 5.39 1.75
N SER A 383 25.97 5.18 2.82
CA SER A 383 26.17 4.03 3.72
C SER A 383 25.12 2.96 3.42
N PRO A 384 25.52 1.69 3.27
CA PRO A 384 24.54 0.61 3.15
C PRO A 384 23.71 0.51 4.43
N PHE A 385 22.46 0.08 4.30
CA PHE A 385 21.61 -0.17 5.46
C PHE A 385 22.08 -1.44 6.16
N ASN A 386 22.62 -1.29 7.37
CA ASN A 386 23.09 -2.40 8.17
C ASN A 386 21.89 -3.05 8.87
N PHE A 387 21.53 -4.25 8.43
CA PHE A 387 20.43 -5.03 9.00
C PHE A 387 20.87 -6.48 9.20
N THR A 388 20.45 -7.07 10.32
CA THR A 388 20.67 -8.50 10.61
C THR A 388 19.31 -9.19 10.65
N PRO A 389 19.02 -10.10 9.70
CA PRO A 389 17.79 -10.88 9.69
C PRO A 389 17.60 -11.67 10.98
N ALA A 390 16.37 -11.65 11.49
CA ALA A 390 16.01 -12.35 12.72
C ALA A 390 14.54 -12.76 12.66
N THR A 391 14.32 -14.02 12.27
CA THR A 391 12.96 -14.60 12.21
C THR A 391 12.43 -14.86 13.61
N GLN A 392 11.18 -14.47 13.86
CA GLN A 392 10.54 -14.63 15.15
C GLN A 392 9.01 -14.69 15.06
N LYS A 393 8.42 -15.32 16.07
CA LYS A 393 6.97 -15.43 16.26
C LYS A 393 6.46 -14.29 17.15
N GLU A 394 5.75 -13.34 16.57
CA GLU A 394 5.22 -12.16 17.28
C GLU A 394 3.69 -12.14 17.32
N GLY A 395 3.14 -11.86 18.51
CA GLY A 395 1.74 -11.52 18.71
C GLY A 395 1.61 -10.02 19.00
N LEU A 396 0.85 -9.28 18.20
CA LEU A 396 0.63 -7.84 18.32
C LEU A 396 -0.81 -7.59 18.78
N ALA A 397 -1.00 -7.41 20.09
CA ALA A 397 -2.33 -7.27 20.67
C ALA A 397 -2.94 -5.89 20.36
N ILE A 398 -4.15 -5.91 19.83
CA ILE A 398 -5.00 -4.74 19.57
C ILE A 398 -6.44 -5.03 20.01
N PRO A 399 -7.27 -4.00 20.29
CA PRO A 399 -8.69 -4.19 20.57
C PRO A 399 -9.46 -4.52 19.28
N ALA A 400 -9.48 -5.80 18.90
CA ALA A 400 -10.19 -6.32 17.73
C ALA A 400 -10.97 -7.60 18.06
N GLN A 401 -11.98 -7.91 17.26
CA GLN A 401 -12.74 -9.17 17.31
C GLN A 401 -12.21 -10.23 16.33
N VAL A 402 -11.25 -9.85 15.49
CA VAL A 402 -10.69 -10.65 14.41
C VAL A 402 -9.17 -10.51 14.41
N ASN A 403 -8.52 -11.46 13.74
CA ASN A 403 -7.07 -11.56 13.63
C ASN A 403 -6.60 -11.26 12.20
N TYR A 404 -5.30 -11.01 12.12
CA TYR A 404 -4.54 -10.82 10.89
C TYR A 404 -3.29 -11.69 11.00
N VAL A 405 -3.31 -12.84 10.34
CA VAL A 405 -2.28 -13.87 10.49
C VAL A 405 -1.33 -13.81 9.30
N ALA A 406 -0.05 -13.54 9.56
CA ALA A 406 1.01 -13.52 8.56
C ALA A 406 2.07 -14.59 8.86
N LYS A 407 2.47 -15.37 7.85
CA LYS A 407 3.57 -16.33 7.93
C LYS A 407 4.37 -16.29 6.62
N GLY A 408 5.69 -16.44 6.67
CA GLY A 408 6.49 -16.36 5.46
C GLY A 408 7.90 -16.88 5.60
N ALA A 409 8.64 -16.90 4.50
CA ALA A 409 10.05 -17.22 4.46
C ALA A 409 10.71 -16.53 3.26
N ASN A 410 12.03 -16.42 3.27
CA ASN A 410 12.79 -16.06 2.08
C ASN A 410 13.13 -17.35 1.30
N LEU A 411 12.47 -17.57 0.17
CA LEU A 411 12.65 -18.79 -0.62
C LEU A 411 14.04 -18.87 -1.25
N TYR A 412 14.67 -17.73 -1.53
CA TYR A 412 16.01 -17.70 -2.11
C TYR A 412 17.09 -18.18 -1.13
N ASP A 413 16.92 -17.92 0.17
CA ASP A 413 17.81 -18.44 1.23
C ASP A 413 17.72 -19.97 1.35
N HIS A 414 16.71 -20.56 0.71
CA HIS A 414 16.48 -22.00 0.65
C HIS A 414 16.73 -22.61 -0.74
N GLY A 415 17.38 -21.87 -1.64
CA GLY A 415 17.81 -22.38 -2.94
C GLY A 415 16.76 -22.34 -4.04
N TYR A 416 15.62 -21.69 -3.82
CA TYR A 416 14.69 -21.40 -4.91
C TYR A 416 15.32 -20.38 -5.88
N GLU A 417 15.23 -20.62 -7.17
CA GLU A 417 15.62 -19.67 -8.21
C GLU A 417 14.37 -19.06 -8.84
N LEU A 418 14.42 -17.77 -9.15
CA LEU A 418 13.26 -17.08 -9.69
C LEU A 418 12.88 -17.62 -11.07
N ASP A 419 11.64 -18.07 -11.17
CA ASP A 419 10.96 -18.36 -12.44
C ASP A 419 9.61 -17.64 -12.50
N GLY A 420 9.23 -17.16 -13.70
CA GLY A 420 7.97 -16.45 -13.95
C GLY A 420 6.72 -17.25 -13.61
N SER A 421 6.79 -18.58 -13.67
CA SER A 421 5.72 -19.50 -13.24
C SER A 421 5.29 -19.28 -11.80
N SER A 422 6.18 -18.77 -10.93
CA SER A 422 5.82 -18.43 -9.55
C SER A 422 4.61 -17.50 -9.46
N SER A 423 4.44 -16.53 -10.36
CA SER A 423 3.26 -15.66 -10.33
C SER A 423 1.96 -16.40 -10.64
N VAL A 424 2.02 -17.37 -11.55
CA VAL A 424 0.89 -18.24 -11.90
C VAL A 424 0.53 -19.13 -10.71
N VAL A 425 1.52 -19.80 -10.13
CA VAL A 425 1.32 -20.73 -9.01
C VAL A 425 0.80 -20.00 -7.77
N VAL A 426 1.36 -18.83 -7.45
CA VAL A 426 0.93 -18.01 -6.30
C VAL A 426 -0.50 -17.49 -6.49
N GLY A 427 -0.84 -17.03 -7.70
CA GLY A 427 -2.21 -16.62 -8.04
C GLY A 427 -3.20 -17.78 -7.89
N TYR A 428 -2.87 -18.95 -8.43
CA TYR A 428 -3.69 -20.15 -8.31
C TYR A 428 -3.89 -20.56 -6.85
N LEU A 429 -2.81 -20.61 -6.06
CA LEU A 429 -2.85 -20.94 -4.62
C LEU A 429 -3.78 -19.99 -3.84
N GLY A 430 -3.74 -18.69 -4.17
CA GLY A 430 -4.60 -17.67 -3.58
C GLY A 430 -6.08 -17.85 -3.89
N MET A 431 -6.42 -18.14 -5.15
CA MET A 431 -7.80 -18.26 -5.62
C MET A 431 -8.44 -19.62 -5.32
N THR A 432 -7.64 -20.65 -5.05
CA THR A 432 -8.11 -22.01 -4.74
C THR A 432 -7.93 -22.32 -3.26
N HIS A 433 -6.84 -22.98 -2.87
CA HIS A 433 -6.60 -23.51 -1.53
C HIS A 433 -6.79 -22.49 -0.41
N LEU A 434 -6.20 -21.28 -0.54
CA LEU A 434 -6.32 -20.27 0.52
C LEU A 434 -7.74 -19.70 0.61
N TRP A 435 -8.38 -19.44 -0.54
CA TRP A 435 -9.76 -18.97 -0.58
C TRP A 435 -10.72 -19.99 0.06
N GLU A 436 -10.60 -21.26 -0.32
CA GLU A 436 -11.45 -22.33 0.20
C GLU A 436 -11.22 -22.57 1.70
N LYS A 437 -9.96 -22.79 2.10
CA LYS A 437 -9.63 -23.19 3.48
C LYS A 437 -9.82 -22.07 4.49
N ILE A 438 -9.38 -20.86 4.15
CA ILE A 438 -9.29 -19.76 5.13
C ILE A 438 -10.55 -18.88 5.07
N ARG A 439 -11.07 -18.59 3.87
CA ARG A 439 -12.26 -17.75 3.71
C ARG A 439 -13.56 -18.56 3.77
N VAL A 440 -13.75 -19.54 2.90
CA VAL A 440 -15.03 -20.27 2.80
C VAL A 440 -15.27 -21.17 4.01
N GLN A 441 -14.27 -21.98 4.37
CA GLN A 441 -14.36 -22.93 5.48
C GLN A 441 -13.97 -22.27 6.81
N GLY A 442 -12.90 -21.47 6.82
CA GLY A 442 -12.39 -20.80 8.02
C GLY A 442 -13.17 -19.55 8.45
N GLY A 443 -13.97 -18.95 7.57
CA GLY A 443 -14.81 -17.79 7.88
C GLY A 443 -14.06 -16.45 7.90
N ALA A 444 -12.79 -16.40 7.46
CA ALA A 444 -12.07 -15.13 7.30
C ALA A 444 -12.67 -14.29 6.16
N TYR A 445 -12.51 -12.97 6.22
CA TYR A 445 -12.96 -12.11 5.12
C TYR A 445 -12.05 -12.21 3.88
N GLY A 446 -10.78 -12.57 4.03
CA GLY A 446 -9.86 -12.76 2.91
C GLY A 446 -8.58 -13.50 3.28
N ALA A 447 -7.93 -14.07 2.27
CA ALA A 447 -6.66 -14.76 2.38
C ALA A 447 -5.83 -14.49 1.11
N PHE A 448 -4.51 -14.40 1.27
CA PHE A 448 -3.59 -14.00 0.21
C PHE A 448 -2.27 -14.75 0.33
N ALA A 449 -1.63 -14.97 -0.82
CA ALA A 449 -0.22 -15.27 -0.92
C ALA A 449 0.47 -14.18 -1.75
N GLN A 450 1.69 -13.82 -1.38
CA GLN A 450 2.49 -12.82 -2.08
C GLN A 450 3.91 -13.34 -2.20
N PHE A 451 4.48 -13.26 -3.40
CA PHE A 451 5.88 -13.52 -3.64
C PHE A 451 6.54 -12.26 -4.19
N ASP A 452 7.60 -11.83 -3.52
CA ASP A 452 8.40 -10.68 -3.94
C ASP A 452 9.63 -11.18 -4.69
N ASP A 453 9.60 -11.04 -6.01
CA ASP A 453 10.63 -11.58 -6.90
C ASP A 453 12.00 -10.90 -6.75
N THR A 454 12.08 -9.70 -6.15
CA THR A 454 13.36 -9.03 -5.88
C THR A 454 14.02 -9.54 -4.61
N THR A 455 13.23 -9.74 -3.55
CA THR A 455 13.75 -10.12 -2.22
C THR A 455 13.76 -11.63 -1.98
N GLY A 456 12.92 -12.39 -2.70
CA GLY A 456 12.67 -13.82 -2.44
C GLY A 456 11.69 -14.07 -1.32
N VAL A 457 11.15 -13.02 -0.71
CA VAL A 457 10.24 -13.15 0.43
C VAL A 457 8.85 -13.57 -0.05
N PHE A 458 8.45 -14.76 0.37
CA PHE A 458 7.10 -15.28 0.22
C PHE A 458 6.32 -15.08 1.52
N THR A 459 5.10 -14.56 1.43
CA THR A 459 4.21 -14.36 2.59
C THR A 459 2.79 -14.85 2.33
N PHE A 460 2.25 -15.55 3.33
CA PHE A 460 0.84 -15.82 3.51
C PHE A 460 0.21 -14.76 4.42
N LEU A 461 -1.03 -14.35 4.12
CA LEU A 461 -1.76 -13.33 4.88
C LEU A 461 -3.24 -13.68 4.97
N SER A 462 -3.86 -13.42 6.12
CA SER A 462 -5.31 -13.44 6.30
C SER A 462 -5.85 -12.09 6.76
N TYR A 463 -7.11 -11.80 6.41
CA TYR A 463 -7.75 -10.52 6.67
C TYR A 463 -9.12 -10.71 7.32
N ARG A 464 -9.25 -10.14 8.52
CA ARG A 464 -10.42 -10.28 9.42
C ARG A 464 -10.75 -11.76 9.65
N ASP A 465 -9.77 -12.46 10.18
CA ASP A 465 -9.78 -13.90 10.37
C ASP A 465 -10.20 -14.26 11.81
N PRO A 466 -11.26 -15.07 12.02
CA PRO A 466 -11.62 -15.49 13.36
C PRO A 466 -10.62 -16.49 13.97
N ASN A 467 -9.69 -17.04 13.19
CA ASN A 467 -8.75 -18.08 13.62
C ASN A 467 -7.31 -17.57 13.70
N VAL A 468 -6.46 -18.34 14.39
CA VAL A 468 -5.00 -18.23 14.34
C VAL A 468 -4.39 -19.58 13.97
N ASP A 469 -4.53 -20.59 14.82
CA ASP A 469 -3.85 -21.89 14.63
C ASP A 469 -4.34 -22.63 13.36
N ASN A 470 -5.65 -22.62 13.10
CA ASN A 470 -6.22 -23.26 11.90
C ASN A 470 -5.72 -22.59 10.60
N THR A 471 -5.50 -21.27 10.64
CA THR A 471 -4.99 -20.51 9.50
C THR A 471 -3.53 -20.87 9.25
N ILE A 472 -2.69 -20.95 10.29
CA ILE A 472 -1.31 -21.43 10.17
C ILE A 472 -1.26 -22.86 9.63
N ALA A 473 -2.11 -23.76 10.11
CA ALA A 473 -2.21 -25.12 9.58
C ALA A 473 -2.61 -25.15 8.09
N SER A 474 -3.51 -24.25 7.68
CA SER A 474 -3.91 -24.10 6.28
C SER A 474 -2.74 -23.62 5.42
N TYR A 475 -1.94 -22.66 5.90
CA TYR A 475 -0.69 -22.24 5.25
C TYR A 475 0.27 -23.41 5.08
N ASP A 476 0.50 -24.18 6.15
CA ASP A 476 1.47 -25.28 6.17
C ASP A 476 1.08 -26.44 5.25
N SER A 477 -0.23 -26.63 5.00
CA SER A 477 -0.74 -27.60 4.04
C SER A 477 -0.59 -27.19 2.57
N SER A 478 -0.21 -25.94 2.28
CA SER A 478 -0.15 -25.41 0.90
C SER A 478 0.88 -26.14 0.02
N ALA A 479 2.02 -26.54 0.60
CA ALA A 479 3.03 -27.33 -0.10
C ALA A 479 2.48 -28.69 -0.57
N ALA A 480 1.80 -29.39 0.34
CA ALA A 480 1.16 -30.67 0.03
C ALA A 480 0.03 -30.52 -0.99
N PHE A 481 -0.72 -29.42 -0.94
CA PHE A 481 -1.75 -29.11 -1.93
C PHE A 481 -1.15 -28.99 -3.34
N LEU A 482 -0.10 -28.18 -3.52
CA LEU A 482 0.51 -27.99 -4.83
C LEU A 482 1.14 -29.26 -5.39
N LYS A 483 1.84 -30.04 -4.54
CA LYS A 483 2.46 -31.31 -4.95
C LYS A 483 1.45 -32.42 -5.24
N GLY A 484 0.25 -32.31 -4.68
CA GLY A 484 -0.84 -33.27 -4.84
C GLY A 484 -1.88 -32.87 -5.90
N LEU A 485 -1.57 -31.90 -6.78
CA LEU A 485 -2.46 -31.52 -7.87
C LEU A 485 -2.55 -32.66 -8.89
N ASP A 486 -3.78 -33.08 -9.19
CA ASP A 486 -4.10 -34.03 -10.24
C ASP A 486 -4.88 -33.34 -11.36
N ALA A 487 -5.21 -34.10 -12.42
CA ALA A 487 -5.96 -33.58 -13.56
C ALA A 487 -7.39 -33.10 -13.21
N SER A 488 -7.92 -33.44 -12.03
CA SER A 488 -9.23 -32.91 -11.59
C SER A 488 -9.12 -31.47 -11.06
N ARG A 489 -7.95 -31.10 -10.51
CA ARG A 489 -7.71 -29.77 -9.91
C ARG A 489 -6.92 -28.83 -10.82
N LEU A 490 -5.95 -29.36 -11.56
CA LEU A 490 -5.14 -28.61 -12.51
C LEU A 490 -5.20 -29.28 -13.88
N ASN A 491 -6.30 -29.05 -14.60
CA ASN A 491 -6.41 -29.38 -16.02
C ASN A 491 -5.92 -28.20 -16.89
N ASP A 492 -5.81 -28.43 -18.19
CA ASP A 492 -5.34 -27.44 -19.17
C ASP A 492 -6.14 -26.12 -19.12
N ASN A 493 -7.45 -26.18 -18.83
CA ASN A 493 -8.29 -24.98 -18.74
C ASN A 493 -7.98 -24.17 -17.47
N GLU A 494 -7.77 -24.82 -16.33
CA GLU A 494 -7.39 -24.14 -15.08
C GLU A 494 -5.97 -23.57 -15.15
N LEU A 495 -5.03 -24.30 -15.76
CA LEU A 495 -3.70 -23.79 -16.05
C LEU A 495 -3.77 -22.54 -16.95
N LYS A 496 -4.54 -22.62 -18.05
CA LYS A 496 -4.78 -21.50 -18.96
C LYS A 496 -5.35 -20.27 -18.25
N LYS A 497 -6.41 -20.44 -17.44
CA LYS A 497 -6.99 -19.35 -16.64
C LYS A 497 -5.97 -18.71 -15.70
N SER A 498 -5.14 -19.53 -15.06
CA SER A 498 -4.11 -19.06 -14.13
C SER A 498 -3.04 -18.23 -14.85
N ILE A 499 -2.59 -18.66 -16.03
CA ILE A 499 -1.66 -17.91 -16.89
C ILE A 499 -2.30 -16.58 -17.34
N ILE A 500 -3.54 -16.60 -17.81
CA ILE A 500 -4.28 -15.39 -18.22
C ILE A 500 -4.38 -14.40 -17.04
N SER A 501 -4.69 -14.89 -15.84
CA SER A 501 -4.75 -14.05 -14.64
C SER A 501 -3.41 -13.38 -14.35
N ALA A 502 -2.30 -14.15 -14.37
CA ALA A 502 -0.97 -13.62 -14.13
C ALA A 502 -0.55 -12.59 -15.20
N ILE A 503 -0.86 -12.83 -16.48
CA ILE A 503 -0.63 -11.87 -17.56
C ILE A 503 -1.48 -10.61 -17.38
N GLY A 504 -2.74 -10.75 -16.95
CA GLY A 504 -3.61 -9.62 -16.62
C GLY A 504 -3.03 -8.71 -15.52
N ASP A 505 -2.41 -9.30 -14.49
CA ASP A 505 -1.72 -8.54 -13.45
C ASP A 505 -0.49 -7.81 -14.01
N LEU A 506 0.32 -8.47 -14.85
CA LEU A 506 1.50 -7.86 -15.50
C LEU A 506 1.13 -6.73 -16.47
N ASP A 507 -0.02 -6.83 -17.13
CA ASP A 507 -0.49 -5.89 -18.16
C ASP A 507 -1.52 -4.88 -17.66
N SER A 508 -1.70 -4.82 -16.34
CA SER A 508 -2.60 -3.87 -15.68
C SER A 508 -2.48 -2.47 -16.27
N TYR A 509 -3.62 -1.87 -16.62
CA TYR A 509 -3.64 -0.54 -17.21
C TYR A 509 -3.05 0.52 -16.28
N GLN A 510 -2.22 1.39 -16.82
CA GLN A 510 -1.56 2.48 -16.08
C GLN A 510 -1.81 3.83 -16.76
N MET A 511 -2.19 4.81 -15.94
CA MET A 511 -2.22 6.23 -16.33
C MET A 511 -0.79 6.76 -16.60
N PRO A 512 -0.62 7.88 -17.32
CA PRO A 512 0.69 8.43 -17.66
C PRO A 512 1.65 8.57 -16.47
N ASP A 513 1.18 9.12 -15.35
CA ASP A 513 1.98 9.31 -14.13
C ASP A 513 2.41 7.98 -13.50
N ALA A 514 1.51 6.99 -13.51
CA ALA A 514 1.82 5.65 -13.03
C ALA A 514 2.84 4.93 -13.93
N LYS A 515 2.81 5.16 -15.24
CA LYS A 515 3.83 4.64 -16.17
C LYS A 515 5.21 5.21 -15.86
N GLY A 516 5.33 6.53 -15.74
CA GLY A 516 6.60 7.18 -15.41
C GLY A 516 7.15 6.72 -14.07
N TYR A 517 6.33 6.68 -13.03
CA TYR A 517 6.75 6.17 -11.71
C TYR A 517 7.19 4.69 -11.76
N THR A 518 6.46 3.85 -12.50
CA THR A 518 6.84 2.44 -12.68
C THR A 518 8.17 2.30 -13.40
N SER A 519 8.42 3.14 -14.41
CA SER A 519 9.70 3.19 -15.12
C SER A 519 10.85 3.62 -14.21
N MET A 520 10.66 4.66 -13.39
CA MET A 520 11.63 5.05 -12.35
C MET A 520 11.93 3.90 -11.38
N MET A 521 10.92 3.19 -10.90
CA MET A 521 11.15 2.05 -9.98
C MET A 521 11.89 0.90 -10.66
N ARG A 522 11.62 0.62 -11.95
CA ARG A 522 12.37 -0.36 -12.74
C ARG A 522 13.83 0.06 -12.91
N TYR A 523 14.07 1.34 -13.20
CA TYR A 523 15.40 1.92 -13.28
C TYR A 523 16.17 1.76 -11.95
N ILE A 524 15.55 2.17 -10.82
CA ILE A 524 16.15 2.05 -9.48
C ILE A 524 16.48 0.59 -9.13
N THR A 525 15.61 -0.34 -9.49
CA THR A 525 15.78 -1.77 -9.18
C THR A 525 16.66 -2.50 -10.20
N GLY A 526 17.08 -1.86 -11.29
CA GLY A 526 17.79 -2.53 -12.38
C GLY A 526 16.94 -3.58 -13.11
N ARG A 527 15.61 -3.48 -13.06
CA ARG A 527 14.70 -4.41 -13.73
C ARG A 527 14.56 -4.03 -15.21
N THR A 528 15.47 -4.53 -16.04
CA THR A 528 15.52 -4.24 -17.48
C THR A 528 14.37 -4.88 -18.25
N ASP A 529 14.15 -4.41 -19.48
CA ASP A 529 13.14 -4.95 -20.38
C ASP A 529 13.43 -6.41 -20.77
N GLU A 530 14.69 -6.81 -20.87
CA GLU A 530 15.09 -8.20 -21.13
C GLU A 530 14.69 -9.13 -19.97
N ILE A 531 14.92 -8.69 -18.72
CA ILE A 531 14.50 -9.44 -17.52
C ILE A 531 12.98 -9.57 -17.50
N ARG A 532 12.26 -8.49 -17.82
CA ARG A 532 10.79 -8.48 -17.88
C ARG A 532 10.24 -9.39 -18.98
N GLN A 533 10.86 -9.40 -20.17
CA GLN A 533 10.46 -10.26 -21.27
C GLN A 533 10.71 -11.73 -20.92
N LYS A 534 11.89 -12.07 -20.37
CA LYS A 534 12.18 -13.42 -19.89
C LYS A 534 11.15 -13.88 -18.87
N TYR A 535 10.82 -13.03 -17.90
CA TYR A 535 9.81 -13.33 -16.89
C TYR A 535 8.44 -13.58 -17.53
N ARG A 536 8.04 -12.77 -18.52
CA ARG A 536 6.78 -12.97 -19.26
C ARG A 536 6.77 -14.29 -20.03
N ASP A 537 7.88 -14.62 -20.70
CA ASP A 537 8.00 -15.86 -21.46
C ASP A 537 7.83 -17.08 -20.53
N GLN A 538 8.45 -17.04 -19.34
CA GLN A 538 8.29 -18.06 -18.30
C GLN A 538 6.85 -18.17 -17.79
N VAL A 539 6.15 -17.04 -17.58
CA VAL A 539 4.72 -17.03 -17.21
C VAL A 539 3.89 -17.74 -18.27
N LEU A 540 4.09 -17.40 -19.54
CA LEU A 540 3.35 -17.97 -20.67
C LEU A 540 3.65 -19.47 -20.89
N SER A 541 4.84 -19.94 -20.49
CA SER A 541 5.24 -21.34 -20.62
C SER A 541 5.00 -22.19 -19.37
N THR A 542 4.29 -21.67 -18.37
CA THR A 542 4.03 -22.37 -17.11
C THR A 542 3.32 -23.71 -17.37
N ASN A 543 3.74 -24.75 -16.66
CA ASN A 543 3.19 -26.10 -16.75
C ASN A 543 3.03 -26.74 -15.35
N GLY A 544 2.51 -27.97 -15.27
CA GLY A 544 2.25 -28.65 -14.00
C GLY A 544 3.49 -28.95 -13.15
N GLU A 545 4.67 -29.13 -13.75
CA GLU A 545 5.91 -29.38 -13.01
C GLU A 545 6.31 -28.15 -12.19
N ASP A 546 6.01 -26.94 -12.68
CA ASP A 546 6.31 -25.69 -11.97
C ASP A 546 5.51 -25.58 -10.66
N PHE A 547 4.27 -26.09 -10.62
CA PHE A 547 3.46 -26.14 -9.40
C PHE A 547 4.08 -27.06 -8.35
N ILE A 548 4.59 -28.22 -8.79
CA ILE A 548 5.27 -29.18 -7.91
C ILE A 548 6.56 -28.57 -7.38
N ALA A 549 7.38 -27.98 -8.25
CA ALA A 549 8.66 -27.34 -7.88
C ALA A 549 8.44 -26.18 -6.88
N PHE A 550 7.43 -25.34 -7.11
CA PHE A 550 7.09 -24.28 -6.16
C PHE A 550 6.54 -24.86 -4.83
N GLY A 551 5.77 -25.95 -4.89
CA GLY A 551 5.32 -26.69 -3.72
C GLY A 551 6.47 -27.21 -2.85
N GLU A 552 7.56 -27.69 -3.46
CA GLU A 552 8.79 -28.08 -2.76
C GLU A 552 9.47 -26.90 -2.08
N ALA A 553 9.53 -25.74 -2.74
CA ALA A 553 10.04 -24.52 -2.13
C ALA A 553 9.19 -24.09 -0.92
N LEU A 554 7.86 -24.26 -0.99
CA LEU A 554 6.95 -23.91 0.11
C LEU A 554 7.06 -24.81 1.34
N GLU A 555 7.64 -26.02 1.25
CA GLU A 555 7.87 -26.87 2.42
C GLU A 555 8.74 -26.17 3.48
N ARG A 556 9.63 -25.26 3.04
CA ARG A 556 10.46 -24.44 3.92
C ARG A 556 9.68 -23.35 4.63
N VAL A 557 8.64 -22.82 4.00
CA VAL A 557 7.75 -21.83 4.63
C VAL A 557 7.00 -22.48 5.79
N ALA A 558 6.57 -23.73 5.65
CA ALA A 558 5.90 -24.46 6.75
C ALA A 558 6.79 -24.58 7.99
N GLN A 559 8.11 -24.73 7.80
CA GLN A 559 9.12 -24.83 8.86
C GLN A 559 9.57 -23.47 9.41
N SER A 560 9.13 -22.35 8.84
CA SER A 560 9.57 -21.01 9.20
C SER A 560 9.05 -20.55 10.56
N ASP A 561 9.94 -19.93 11.33
CA ASP A 561 9.62 -19.24 12.59
C ASP A 561 9.16 -17.79 12.37
N ALA A 562 9.16 -17.28 11.15
CA ALA A 562 8.67 -15.94 10.84
C ALA A 562 7.14 -15.94 10.79
N VAL A 563 6.53 -15.61 11.93
CA VAL A 563 5.06 -15.51 12.09
C VAL A 563 4.74 -14.21 12.81
N VAL A 564 3.79 -13.45 12.27
CA VAL A 564 3.28 -12.23 12.92
C VAL A 564 1.76 -12.30 12.93
N VAL A 565 1.17 -12.23 14.11
CA VAL A 565 -0.28 -12.21 14.28
C VAL A 565 -0.68 -10.91 14.96
N LEU A 566 -1.57 -10.15 14.33
CA LEU A 566 -2.16 -8.95 14.93
C LEU A 566 -3.64 -9.21 15.22
N GLY A 567 -4.09 -9.04 16.46
CA GLY A 567 -5.43 -9.47 16.86
C GLY A 567 -5.73 -9.30 18.35
N ALA A 568 -6.82 -9.93 18.80
CA ALA A 568 -7.25 -9.87 20.19
C ALA A 568 -6.23 -10.55 21.12
N GLN A 569 -5.96 -9.96 22.29
CA GLN A 569 -5.01 -10.53 23.26
C GLN A 569 -5.34 -11.99 23.62
N SER A 570 -6.62 -12.30 23.85
CA SER A 570 -7.09 -13.66 24.16
C SER A 570 -6.81 -14.67 23.05
N ALA A 571 -6.97 -14.26 21.78
CA ALA A 571 -6.67 -15.12 20.62
C ALA A 571 -5.16 -15.38 20.50
N LEU A 572 -4.32 -14.38 20.80
CA LEU A 572 -2.86 -14.51 20.75
C LEU A 572 -2.32 -15.40 21.87
N GLU A 573 -2.80 -15.20 23.10
CA GLU A 573 -2.39 -15.99 24.27
C GLU A 573 -2.94 -17.42 24.23
N GLY A 574 -4.12 -17.63 23.63
CA GLY A 574 -4.72 -18.94 23.44
C GLY A 574 -4.11 -19.78 22.31
N SER A 575 -3.30 -19.16 21.44
CA SER A 575 -2.68 -19.85 20.31
C SER A 575 -1.55 -20.78 20.74
N LYS A 576 -1.45 -21.93 20.07
CA LYS A 576 -0.40 -22.95 20.29
C LYS A 576 0.88 -22.68 19.50
N VAL A 577 0.91 -21.62 18.69
CA VAL A 577 2.05 -21.25 17.82
C VAL A 577 3.26 -20.75 18.62
N GLY A 578 3.08 -20.34 19.88
CA GLY A 578 4.17 -19.84 20.74
C GLY A 578 4.54 -18.39 20.45
N LEU A 579 3.53 -17.53 20.31
CA LEU A 579 3.70 -16.11 19.99
C LEU A 579 4.26 -15.33 21.19
N LYS A 580 5.28 -14.49 20.94
CA LYS A 580 5.70 -13.47 21.92
C LYS A 580 4.73 -12.28 21.84
N VAL A 581 3.82 -12.18 22.80
CA VAL A 581 2.76 -11.17 22.80
C VAL A 581 3.27 -9.80 23.28
N THR A 582 3.05 -8.77 22.48
CA THR A 582 3.32 -7.36 22.78
C THR A 582 2.03 -6.56 22.60
N LYS A 583 1.69 -5.73 23.59
CA LYS A 583 0.54 -4.83 23.47
C LYS A 583 0.87 -3.63 22.59
N VAL A 584 0.17 -3.51 21.46
CA VAL A 584 0.36 -2.41 20.51
C VAL A 584 -0.66 -1.30 20.71
N ALA A 585 -1.93 -1.65 20.98
CA ALA A 585 -3.01 -0.69 21.23
C ALA A 585 -3.83 -1.09 22.46
#